data_AF-A0A8S8Y467-F1
#
_entry.id   AF-A0A8S8Y467-F1
#
_cell.length_a   1.000
_cell.length_b   1.000
_cell.length_c   1.000
_cell.angle_alpha   90.00
_cell.angle_beta   90.00
_cell.angle_gamma   90.00
#
_symmetry.space_group_name_H-M   'P 1'
#
loop_
_entity.id
_entity.type
_entity.pdbx_description
1 polymer ?
#
loop_
_entity_poly.entity_id
_entity_poly.type
_entity_poly.pdbx_seq_one_letter_code
_entity_poly.pdbx_strand_id
1 'polypeptide(L)'
;MNPYKMVIAVANQKGGCAKTTTAVNLAAALSKGSSRQKLPPAKVLLIDLDPQGNCATSFGVEKKKIKRTAYDLLTNDSGEELPLMDEYLISPRHNRKYARSMEYEEWRKARTRQHHG
;
A
#
# COMPACT_ATOMS: atom_id res chain seq x y z
N MET A 1 -19.62 -10.55 -4.40
CA MET A 1 -19.43 -9.08 -4.39
C MET A 1 -17.92 -8.82 -4.47
N ASN A 2 -17.43 -8.02 -5.42
CA ASN A 2 -15.98 -7.75 -5.53
C ASN A 2 -15.51 -6.97 -4.29
N PRO A 3 -14.57 -7.49 -3.46
CA PRO A 3 -14.07 -6.79 -2.29
C PRO A 3 -13.27 -5.53 -2.65
N TYR A 4 -12.78 -5.44 -3.88
CA TYR A 4 -12.04 -4.30 -4.43
C TYR A 4 -12.97 -3.45 -5.30
N LYS A 5 -13.72 -2.56 -4.66
CA LYS A 5 -14.68 -1.68 -5.36
C LYS A 5 -14.02 -0.77 -6.42
N MET A 6 -12.71 -0.53 -6.35
CA MET A 6 -12.00 0.42 -7.23
C MET A 6 -10.51 0.09 -7.33
N VAL A 7 -9.97 0.11 -8.56
CA VAL A 7 -8.54 -0.01 -8.86
C VAL A 7 -8.13 1.24 -9.65
N ILE A 8 -7.10 1.95 -9.19
CA ILE A 8 -6.59 3.17 -9.82
C ILE A 8 -5.14 2.93 -10.22
N ALA A 9 -4.85 3.03 -11.52
CA ALA A 9 -3.49 2.95 -12.05
C ALA A 9 -2.95 4.35 -12.39
N VAL A 10 -1.76 4.67 -11.88
CA VAL A 10 -1.06 5.93 -12.19
C VAL A 10 0.08 5.62 -13.16
N ALA A 11 -0.17 5.80 -14.45
CA ALA A 11 0.77 5.47 -15.52
C ALA A 11 1.15 6.69 -16.37
N ASN A 12 2.43 6.77 -16.73
CA ASN A 12 2.99 7.75 -17.66
C ASN A 12 4.37 7.25 -18.11
N GLN A 13 4.60 7.17 -19.42
CA GLN A 13 5.84 6.64 -20.01
C GLN A 13 7.07 7.50 -19.70
N LYS A 14 6.89 8.78 -19.38
CA LYS A 14 7.99 9.70 -19.10
C LYS A 14 8.44 9.59 -17.62
N GLY A 15 9.76 9.53 -17.43
CA GLY A 15 10.40 9.63 -16.12
C GLY A 15 10.22 11.01 -15.49
N GLY A 16 10.13 11.09 -14.16
CA GLY A 16 10.03 12.38 -13.45
C GLY A 16 8.65 13.07 -13.51
N CYS A 17 7.61 12.42 -14.02
CA CYS A 17 6.25 12.99 -14.10
C CYS A 17 5.42 12.83 -12.81
N ALA A 18 6.05 12.79 -11.65
CA ALA A 18 5.40 12.71 -10.34
C ALA A 18 4.46 11.50 -10.11
N LYS A 19 4.53 10.43 -10.92
CA LYS A 19 3.67 9.23 -10.78
C LYS A 19 3.59 8.70 -9.35
N THR A 20 4.75 8.40 -8.76
CA THR A 20 4.85 7.90 -7.38
C THR A 20 4.29 8.91 -6.38
N THR A 21 4.64 10.20 -6.54
CA THR A 21 4.13 11.28 -5.68
C THR A 21 2.61 11.36 -5.73
N THR A 22 2.01 11.27 -6.91
CA THR A 22 0.55 11.27 -7.10
C THR A 22 -0.07 10.03 -6.46
N ALA A 23 0.48 8.85 -6.69
CA ALA A 23 -0.05 7.61 -6.13
C ALA A 23 -0.02 7.59 -4.59
N VAL A 24 1.09 8.02 -3.99
CA VAL A 24 1.25 8.13 -2.53
C VAL A 24 0.27 9.12 -1.92
N ASN A 25 0.16 10.33 -2.49
CA ASN A 25 -0.74 11.35 -1.96
C ASN A 25 -2.21 11.00 -2.16
N LEU A 26 -2.56 10.38 -3.30
CA LEU A 26 -3.90 9.89 -3.54
C LEU A 26 -4.29 8.81 -2.53
N ALA A 27 -3.39 7.85 -2.25
CA ALA A 27 -3.61 6.83 -1.24
C ALA A 27 -3.81 7.42 0.17
N ALA A 28 -3.00 8.41 0.55
CA ALA A 28 -3.15 9.13 1.81
C ALA A 28 -4.49 9.90 1.89
N ALA A 29 -4.91 10.56 0.81
CA ALA A 29 -6.17 11.28 0.76
C ALA A 29 -7.39 10.35 0.84
N LEU A 30 -7.39 9.25 0.08
CA LEU A 30 -8.47 8.26 0.07
C LEU A 30 -8.60 7.54 1.42
N SER A 31 -7.47 7.23 2.07
CA SER A 31 -7.49 6.62 3.40
C SER A 31 -8.05 7.55 4.48
N LYS A 32 -7.87 8.87 4.33
CA LYS A 32 -8.43 9.87 5.24
C LYS A 32 -9.91 10.21 4.94
N GLY A 33 -10.32 10.14 3.68
CA GLY A 33 -11.61 10.66 3.23
C GLY A 33 -11.71 12.20 3.30
N SER A 34 -12.90 12.73 3.03
CA SER A 34 -13.18 14.17 3.02
C SER A 34 -14.65 14.46 3.32
N SER A 35 -14.94 15.08 4.46
CA SER A 35 -16.30 15.49 4.83
C SER A 35 -16.86 16.56 3.89
N ARG A 36 -16.02 17.47 3.39
CA ARG A 36 -16.42 18.53 2.43
C ARG A 36 -16.89 17.93 1.10
N GLN A 37 -16.23 16.87 0.65
CA GLN A 37 -16.57 16.17 -0.60
C GLN A 37 -17.50 14.97 -0.37
N LYS A 38 -17.97 14.75 0.87
CA LYS A 38 -18.79 13.59 1.27
C LYS A 38 -18.14 12.24 0.89
N LEU A 39 -16.81 12.18 0.92
CA LEU A 39 -16.05 10.98 0.62
C LEU A 39 -15.68 10.28 1.94
N PRO A 40 -16.18 9.08 2.23
CA PRO A 40 -15.80 8.35 3.43
C PRO A 40 -14.34 7.87 3.35
N PRO A 41 -13.66 7.67 4.49
CA PRO A 41 -12.38 6.97 4.55
C PRO A 41 -12.46 5.59 3.88
N ALA A 42 -11.41 5.20 3.16
CA ALA A 42 -11.32 3.89 2.52
C ALA A 42 -10.11 3.09 3.00
N LYS A 43 -10.22 1.77 3.04
CA LYS A 43 -9.03 0.91 3.13
C LYS A 43 -8.29 0.97 1.80
N VAL A 44 -7.03 1.38 1.84
CA VAL A 44 -6.20 1.55 0.63
C VAL A 44 -5.03 0.58 0.67
N LEU A 45 -4.82 -0.13 -0.44
CA LEU A 45 -3.58 -0.84 -0.74
C LEU A 45 -2.86 -0.07 -1.84
N LEU A 46 -1.61 0.29 -1.60
CA LEU A 46 -0.75 0.91 -2.60
C LEU A 46 0.24 -0.13 -3.11
N ILE A 47 0.31 -0.29 -4.43
CA ILE A 47 1.18 -1.25 -5.10
C ILE A 47 2.26 -0.47 -5.85
N ASP A 48 3.52 -0.71 -5.52
CA ASP A 48 4.66 -0.15 -6.24
C ASP A 48 5.14 -1.14 -7.31
N LEU A 49 4.98 -0.75 -8.57
CA LEU A 49 5.42 -1.54 -9.73
C LEU A 49 6.61 -0.88 -10.45
N ASP A 50 7.21 0.17 -9.87
CA ASP A 50 8.42 0.78 -10.40
C ASP A 50 9.64 0.09 -9.76
N PRO A 51 10.53 -0.57 -10.53
CA PRO A 51 11.73 -1.22 -10.01
C PRO A 51 12.65 -0.28 -9.22
N GLN A 52 12.52 1.04 -9.41
CA GLN A 52 13.27 2.02 -8.63
C GLN A 52 12.83 2.07 -7.16
N GLY A 53 11.64 1.57 -6.79
CA GLY A 53 11.20 1.47 -5.40
C GLY A 53 10.98 2.83 -4.72
N ASN A 54 10.66 3.87 -5.48
CA ASN A 54 10.50 5.23 -4.96
C ASN A 54 9.32 5.37 -3.99
N CYS A 55 8.32 4.49 -4.07
CA CYS A 55 7.19 4.49 -3.13
C CYS A 55 7.66 4.12 -1.73
N ALA A 56 8.44 3.03 -1.59
CA ALA A 56 8.97 2.57 -0.31
C ALA A 56 9.76 3.67 0.41
N THR A 57 10.61 4.39 -0.33
CA THR A 57 11.38 5.54 0.21
C THR A 57 10.48 6.67 0.68
N SER A 58 9.38 6.95 -0.02
CA SER A 58 8.39 7.97 0.39
C SER A 58 7.77 7.66 1.76
N PHE A 59 7.68 6.37 2.11
CA PHE A 59 7.23 5.89 3.43
C PHE A 59 8.38 5.64 4.41
N GLY A 60 9.61 6.08 4.12
CA GLY A 60 10.77 5.88 5.01
C GLY A 60 11.20 4.42 5.16
N VAL A 61 10.77 3.53 4.25
CA VAL A 61 11.14 2.13 4.26
C VAL A 61 12.49 1.96 3.57
N GLU A 62 13.42 1.29 4.24
CA GLU A 62 14.73 0.97 3.70
C GLU A 62 14.62 -0.20 2.71
N LYS A 63 14.92 0.06 1.43
CA LYS A 63 14.78 -0.95 0.35
C LYS A 63 15.52 -2.26 0.64
N LYS A 64 16.72 -2.17 1.25
CA LYS A 64 17.54 -3.34 1.62
C LYS A 64 16.89 -4.25 2.68
N LYS A 65 15.89 -3.75 3.41
CA LYS A 65 15.16 -4.53 4.42
C LYS A 65 13.89 -5.18 3.86
N ILE A 66 13.54 -4.92 2.59
CA ILE A 66 12.39 -5.52 1.93
C ILE A 66 12.79 -6.92 1.45
N LYS A 67 12.17 -7.95 2.03
CA LYS A 67 12.46 -9.36 1.71
C LYS A 67 11.77 -9.86 0.45
N ARG A 68 10.55 -9.36 0.19
CA ARG A 68 9.70 -9.71 -0.93
C ARG A 68 9.07 -8.44 -1.50
N THR A 69 8.98 -8.39 -2.82
CA THR A 69 8.49 -7.26 -3.59
C THR A 69 7.34 -7.68 -4.50
N ALA A 70 6.67 -6.72 -5.13
CA ALA A 70 5.68 -7.02 -6.16
C ALA A 70 6.30 -7.78 -7.35
N TYR A 71 7.60 -7.60 -7.63
CA TYR A 71 8.30 -8.38 -8.63
C TYR A 71 8.29 -9.87 -8.27
N ASP A 72 8.72 -10.23 -7.05
CA ASP A 72 8.75 -11.63 -6.59
C ASP A 72 7.36 -12.29 -6.62
N LEU A 73 6.30 -11.51 -6.41
CA LEU A 73 4.92 -11.99 -6.50
C LEU A 73 4.49 -12.27 -7.95
N LEU A 74 4.83 -11.36 -8.86
CA LEU A 74 4.42 -11.42 -10.27
C LEU A 74 5.25 -12.42 -11.07
N THR A 75 6.50 -12.67 -10.67
CA THR A 75 7.40 -13.63 -11.32
C THR A 75 7.48 -14.97 -10.59
N ASN A 76 6.56 -15.23 -9.66
CA ASN A 76 6.50 -16.52 -8.97
C ASN A 76 6.03 -17.61 -9.96
N ASP A 77 6.99 -18.25 -10.63
CA ASP A 77 6.78 -19.30 -11.64
C ASP A 77 6.98 -20.71 -11.06
N SER A 78 7.20 -20.85 -9.75
CA SER A 78 7.68 -22.08 -9.13
C SER A 78 6.62 -23.15 -8.84
N GLY A 79 5.34 -22.90 -9.13
CA GLY A 79 4.26 -23.84 -8.78
C GLY A 79 4.11 -24.09 -7.27
N GLU A 80 4.81 -23.32 -6.44
CA GLU A 80 4.70 -23.37 -4.99
C GLU A 80 3.38 -22.78 -4.51
N GLU A 81 2.92 -23.26 -3.36
CA GLU A 81 1.74 -22.75 -2.67
C GLU A 81 1.83 -21.23 -2.53
N LEU A 82 0.73 -20.52 -2.82
CA LEU A 82 0.71 -19.06 -2.83
C LEU A 82 1.29 -18.55 -1.50
N PRO A 83 2.34 -17.71 -1.55
CA PRO A 83 3.03 -17.34 -0.34
C PRO A 83 2.12 -16.50 0.55
N LEU A 84 2.34 -16.58 1.86
CA LEU A 84 1.54 -15.84 2.84
C LEU A 84 1.59 -14.34 2.50
N MET A 85 0.42 -13.76 2.18
CA MET A 85 0.29 -12.37 1.74
C MET A 85 0.97 -11.37 2.70
N ASP A 86 1.01 -11.72 3.99
CA ASP A 86 1.67 -10.94 5.04
C ASP A 86 3.18 -10.72 4.81
N GLU A 87 3.86 -11.60 4.07
CA GLU A 87 5.28 -11.41 3.72
C GLU A 87 5.49 -10.32 2.66
N TYR A 88 4.46 -10.02 1.87
CA TYR A 88 4.48 -9.03 0.80
C TYR A 88 3.90 -7.67 1.26
N LEU A 89 3.21 -7.65 2.41
CA LEU A 89 2.58 -6.45 2.94
C LEU A 89 3.54 -5.66 3.84
N ILE A 90 3.85 -4.43 3.43
CA ILE A 90 4.63 -3.50 4.23
C ILE A 90 3.70 -2.60 5.04
N SER A 91 3.78 -2.69 6.37
CA SER A 91 3.00 -1.84 7.26
C SER A 91 3.57 -0.41 7.30
N PRO A 92 2.72 0.64 7.38
CA PRO A 92 3.14 2.05 7.52
C PRO A 92 3.95 2.37 8.79
N ARG A 93 4.21 1.39 9.67
CA ARG A 93 4.87 1.51 11.00
C ARG A 93 6.23 2.21 11.00
N HIS A 94 6.85 2.45 9.84
CA HIS A 94 8.22 2.95 9.75
C HIS A 94 8.35 4.48 9.63
N ASN A 95 7.27 5.26 9.59
CA ASN A 95 7.40 6.72 9.46
C ASN A 95 6.41 7.55 10.29
N ARG A 96 6.94 8.19 11.34
CA ARG A 96 6.24 9.06 12.30
C ARG A 96 5.57 10.28 11.65
N LYS A 97 6.02 10.70 10.45
CA LYS A 97 5.42 11.81 9.68
C LYS A 97 4.07 11.46 9.05
N TYR A 98 3.85 10.20 8.65
CA TYR A 98 2.60 9.73 8.04
C TYR A 98 1.73 8.91 9.00
N ALA A 99 2.31 8.43 10.12
CA ALA A 99 1.58 7.75 11.19
C ALA A 99 0.53 8.65 11.89
N ARG A 100 0.59 9.98 11.74
CA ARG A 100 -0.44 10.90 12.23
C ARG A 100 -1.72 10.92 11.36
N SER A 101 -1.73 10.32 10.17
CA SER A 101 -2.91 10.31 9.29
C SER A 101 -3.63 8.97 9.16
N MET A 102 -3.17 7.92 9.85
CA MET A 102 -3.84 6.61 9.89
C MET A 102 -3.65 6.02 11.28
N GLU A 103 -4.70 6.07 12.10
CA GLU A 103 -4.65 5.58 13.48
C GLU A 103 -4.34 4.09 13.52
N TYR A 104 -3.16 3.79 14.07
CA TYR A 104 -2.66 2.48 14.45
C TYR A 104 -3.71 1.54 15.09
N GLU A 105 -4.71 2.10 15.79
CA GLU A 105 -5.80 1.34 16.41
C GLU A 105 -6.78 0.71 15.40
N GLU A 106 -7.09 1.39 14.29
CA GLU A 106 -7.95 0.85 13.23
C GLU A 106 -7.31 -0.37 12.56
N TRP A 107 -6.00 -0.28 12.29
CA TRP A 107 -5.21 -1.39 11.73
C TRP A 107 -5.09 -2.57 12.70
N ARG A 108 -4.90 -2.29 14.01
CA ARG A 108 -4.80 -3.33 15.05
C ARG A 108 -6.14 -4.07 15.25
N LYS A 109 -7.25 -3.33 15.21
CA LYS A 109 -8.63 -3.88 15.25
C LYS A 109 -8.96 -4.72 14.01
N ALA A 110 -8.44 -4.33 12.84
CA ALA A 110 -8.62 -5.11 11.61
C ALA A 110 -7.91 -6.48 11.66
N ARG A 111 -6.74 -6.59 12.31
CA ARG A 111 -6.03 -7.88 12.50
C ARG A 111 -6.63 -8.79 13.55
N THR A 112 -7.08 -8.24 14.68
CA THR A 112 -7.64 -9.07 15.78
C THR A 112 -8.93 -9.78 15.39
N ARG A 113 -9.68 -9.24 14.41
CA ARG A 113 -10.87 -9.88 13.83
C ARG A 113 -10.57 -11.07 12.91
N GLN A 114 -9.33 -11.28 12.48
CA GLN A 114 -8.96 -12.40 11.59
C GLN A 114 -8.39 -13.63 12.32
N HIS A 115 -8.21 -13.57 13.66
CA HIS A 115 -7.67 -14.68 14.45
C HIS A 115 -8.67 -15.27 15.48
N HIS A 116 -9.95 -14.88 15.42
CA HIS A 116 -11.02 -15.42 16.30
C HIS A 116 -12.24 -15.90 15.49
N GLY A 117 -12.01 -16.47 14.31
CA GLY A 117 -13.05 -17.10 13.48
C GLY A 117 -12.61 -18.48 13.07
#